data_AF-A0A5K7ZWH5-F1
#
_entry.id   AF-A0A5K7ZWH5-F1
#
_cell.length_a   1.000
_cell.length_b   1.000
_cell.length_c   1.000
_cell.angle_alpha   90.00
_cell.angle_beta   90.00
_cell.angle_gamma   90.00
#
_symmetry.space_group_name_H-M   'P 1'
#
loop_
_entity.id
_entity.type
_entity.pdbx_description
1 polymer ?
#
loop_
_entity_poly.entity_id
_entity_poly.type
_entity_poly.pdbx_seq_one_letter_code
_entity_poly.pdbx_strand_id
1 'polypeptide(L)'
;MEDTDQSPFTLGNGNLKTDTTGNSFPDRYAIKEAGTDRVLTCLEAPNLQVIVKAGLTVATSAARKAPPGTIYLDGVAQVEPFLDHDRKVYNLDHHEGCVRAFTLATCEQALIMCVKGLDLRDREWKIFANEPDLDTILAIWIILNHQRVNNREAINRRALFALVRLEGVIDSLGLELRELSGLPADLLQKLMRVIDRLRTDELERKKAGEWTKTDYSEYTISVLRKLDQFLIKVGELDDFKGIEELARIELTNNRIAVVVASDLGIYELEPHLTKLYGNRLGWVALRKEKNNYTLRQMDLFMPVNLEDVYQRLNYTDPAVKGRMGVNRWGGSGDIGGSPRDLGTKLSPAEIVSACRDVIEKRSDIRHVKRFLLSALFCLSILFAAVATAQNWPPTLWLSRLSTGMRSQEFGYYSALLIVTLVTLAIVAFRRPWQFGIMLPAGKDWWRILPIAVICGLTGGMLTPDKTMFATDPYLAWALALVLLPLSLELLFRGLVHGMMAQLASIQDSESRWFFSGPTIGSTLLYATAIGIQTLMLADGPIMTTLTSSLLIKAVLVAGMFGVAAGMIRERSHSILPAWLFHALAALTALLVYRLM
;
A
#
# COMPACT_ATOMS: atom_id res chain seq x y z
N MET A 1 -4.25 38.56 -41.65
CA MET A 1 -5.58 38.95 -42.17
C MET A 1 -5.97 37.88 -43.16
N GLU A 2 -6.60 36.82 -42.67
CA GLU A 2 -7.36 35.86 -43.47
C GLU A 2 -8.59 35.56 -42.62
N ASP A 3 -9.70 36.10 -43.11
CA ASP A 3 -11.03 36.08 -42.51
C ASP A 3 -11.73 34.84 -43.10
N THR A 4 -12.15 33.91 -42.25
CA THR A 4 -13.35 33.07 -42.44
C THR A 4 -13.47 32.07 -41.29
N ASP A 5 -14.08 32.52 -40.20
CA ASP A 5 -15.20 31.76 -39.62
C ASP A 5 -16.11 32.74 -38.86
N GLN A 6 -16.72 33.66 -39.62
CA GLN A 6 -17.85 34.47 -39.18
C GLN A 6 -19.12 33.61 -39.12
N SER A 7 -19.06 32.45 -38.48
CA SER A 7 -20.27 31.79 -38.03
C SER A 7 -20.92 32.73 -37.00
N PRO A 8 -22.16 33.21 -37.19
CA PRO A 8 -22.83 34.03 -36.19
C PRO A 8 -22.83 33.27 -34.86
N PHE A 9 -22.57 33.97 -33.78
CA PHE A 9 -22.61 33.43 -32.43
C PHE A 9 -24.04 32.93 -32.13
N THR A 10 -24.32 31.68 -32.48
CA THR A 10 -25.59 31.01 -32.19
C THR A 10 -25.44 30.31 -30.85
N LEU A 11 -25.79 31.02 -29.77
CA LEU A 11 -26.34 30.35 -28.61
C LEU A 11 -27.61 29.67 -29.09
N GLY A 12 -27.57 28.35 -29.26
CA GLY A 12 -28.76 27.58 -29.59
C GLY A 12 -29.85 27.96 -28.60
N ASN A 13 -31.02 28.34 -29.11
CA ASN A 13 -32.24 28.47 -28.31
C ASN A 13 -32.65 27.06 -27.84
N GLY A 14 -31.86 26.48 -26.95
CA GLY A 14 -32.24 25.30 -26.19
C GLY A 14 -33.30 25.72 -25.20
N ASN A 15 -34.55 25.84 -25.66
CA ASN A 15 -35.64 25.39 -24.81
C ASN A 15 -35.29 23.93 -24.48
N LEU A 16 -34.69 23.71 -23.32
CA LEU A 16 -34.58 22.41 -22.69
C LEU A 16 -36.02 21.97 -22.40
N LYS A 17 -36.70 21.45 -23.42
CA LYS A 17 -37.81 20.53 -23.20
C LYS A 17 -37.24 19.42 -22.32
N THR A 18 -37.98 19.06 -21.29
CA THR A 18 -37.78 17.82 -20.54
C THR A 18 -37.85 16.67 -21.55
N ASP A 19 -36.71 16.32 -22.12
CA ASP A 19 -36.62 15.22 -23.06
C ASP A 19 -36.67 13.94 -22.23
N THR A 20 -37.83 13.29 -22.28
CA THR A 20 -38.11 11.99 -21.65
C THR A 20 -37.47 10.83 -22.43
N THR A 21 -36.41 11.08 -23.22
CA THR A 21 -35.66 10.06 -23.95
C THR A 21 -34.14 10.15 -23.71
N GLY A 22 -33.62 9.28 -22.85
CA GLY A 22 -32.33 8.59 -23.01
C GLY A 22 -30.98 9.30 -22.79
N ASN A 23 -30.85 10.62 -22.92
CA ASN A 23 -29.53 11.30 -22.83
C ASN A 23 -29.38 12.13 -21.54
N SER A 24 -29.32 11.46 -20.38
CA SER A 24 -28.88 12.11 -19.15
C SER A 24 -27.35 12.21 -19.13
N PHE A 25 -26.81 13.41 -18.94
CA PHE A 25 -25.39 13.61 -18.61
C PHE A 25 -24.97 12.64 -17.49
N PRO A 26 -23.86 11.88 -17.65
CA PRO A 26 -23.45 10.90 -16.66
C PRO A 26 -23.05 11.58 -15.36
N ASP A 27 -23.37 10.93 -14.23
CA ASP A 27 -22.96 11.43 -12.92
C ASP A 27 -21.50 11.06 -12.65
N ARG A 28 -20.62 12.06 -12.77
CA ARG A 28 -19.16 11.87 -12.69
C ARG A 28 -18.53 12.46 -11.42
N TYR A 29 -19.32 13.09 -10.56
CA TYR A 29 -18.85 13.68 -9.31
C TYR A 29 -19.29 12.83 -8.13
N ALA A 30 -18.38 12.58 -7.20
CA ALA A 30 -18.65 11.78 -6.00
C ALA A 30 -18.03 12.43 -4.76
N ILE A 31 -18.73 12.31 -3.63
CA ILE A 31 -18.20 12.66 -2.31
C ILE A 31 -17.65 11.37 -1.69
N LYS A 32 -16.39 11.41 -1.27
CA LYS A 32 -15.72 10.32 -0.54
C LYS A 32 -15.35 10.80 0.85
N GLU A 33 -15.38 9.90 1.83
CA GLU A 33 -14.81 10.15 3.14
C GLU A 33 -13.31 9.84 3.11
N ALA A 34 -12.48 10.84 3.44
CA ALA A 34 -11.03 10.73 3.47
C ALA A 34 -10.51 11.15 4.85
N GLY A 35 -10.47 10.19 5.78
CA GLY A 35 -10.10 10.47 7.17
C GLY A 35 -11.20 11.25 7.89
N THR A 36 -10.90 12.46 8.33
CA THR A 36 -11.88 13.38 8.95
C THR A 36 -12.55 14.31 7.96
N ASP A 37 -12.06 14.35 6.72
CA ASP A 37 -12.53 15.30 5.70
C ASP A 37 -13.43 14.61 4.68
N ARG A 38 -14.41 15.34 4.16
CA ARG A 38 -15.21 14.94 3.00
C ARG A 38 -14.60 15.58 1.76
N VAL A 39 -14.28 14.76 0.77
CA VAL A 39 -13.63 15.20 -0.47
C VAL A 39 -14.55 14.99 -1.66
N LEU A 40 -14.71 16.01 -2.48
CA LEU A 40 -15.34 15.93 -3.79
C LEU A 40 -14.28 15.47 -4.80
N THR A 41 -14.61 14.46 -5.58
CA THR A 41 -13.76 13.90 -6.63
C THR A 41 -14.53 13.81 -7.95
N CYS A 42 -13.81 13.91 -9.06
CA CYS A 42 -14.34 13.64 -10.39
C CYS A 42 -13.76 12.33 -10.92
N LEU A 43 -14.60 11.45 -11.47
CA LEU A 43 -14.16 10.16 -12.01
C LEU A 43 -13.22 10.29 -13.23
N GLU A 44 -13.27 11.43 -13.94
CA GLU A 44 -12.34 11.74 -15.04
C GLU A 44 -11.03 12.40 -14.58
N ALA A 45 -10.95 12.82 -13.32
CA ALA A 45 -9.76 13.38 -12.70
C ALA A 45 -9.62 12.86 -11.25
N PRO A 46 -9.49 11.53 -11.06
CA PRO A 46 -9.59 10.89 -9.74
C PRO A 46 -8.47 11.29 -8.78
N ASN A 47 -7.38 11.85 -9.30
CA ASN A 47 -6.26 12.36 -8.53
C ASN A 47 -6.49 13.76 -7.94
N LEU A 48 -7.60 14.43 -8.28
CA LEU A 48 -7.95 15.76 -7.76
C LEU A 48 -8.99 15.61 -6.65
N GLN A 49 -8.65 16.09 -5.46
CA GLN A 49 -9.51 16.07 -4.28
C GLN A 49 -9.86 17.50 -3.90
N VAL A 50 -11.14 17.84 -3.97
CA VAL A 50 -11.65 19.17 -3.64
C VAL A 50 -12.28 19.14 -2.25
N ILE A 51 -11.83 20.05 -1.39
CA ILE A 51 -12.31 20.23 -0.02
C ILE A 51 -12.93 21.62 0.06
N VAL A 52 -14.25 21.66 0.21
CA VAL A 52 -15.00 22.91 0.37
C VAL A 52 -15.46 23.01 1.83
N LYS A 53 -14.97 24.01 2.56
CA LYS A 53 -15.27 24.16 3.99
C LYS A 53 -15.43 25.62 4.39
N ALA A 54 -16.61 25.93 4.92
CA ALA A 54 -16.95 27.25 5.44
C ALA A 54 -15.92 27.75 6.47
N GLY A 55 -15.46 28.98 6.30
CA GLY A 55 -14.51 29.65 7.20
C GLY A 55 -13.10 29.05 7.20
N LEU A 56 -12.76 28.23 6.19
CA LEU A 56 -11.42 27.66 6.08
C LEU A 56 -10.42 28.75 5.74
N THR A 57 -9.46 28.96 6.64
CA THR A 57 -8.36 29.91 6.43
C THR A 57 -7.03 29.24 6.80
N VAL A 58 -5.99 29.58 6.04
CA VAL A 58 -4.63 29.06 6.19
C VAL A 58 -3.66 30.23 6.25
N ALA A 59 -2.90 30.34 7.34
CA ALA A 59 -1.92 31.40 7.51
C ALA A 59 -0.83 31.38 6.41
N THR A 60 -0.29 32.55 6.07
CA THR A 60 0.73 32.74 5.02
C THR A 60 1.88 31.73 5.08
N SER A 61 2.45 31.55 6.28
CA SER A 61 3.60 30.67 6.48
C SER A 61 3.26 29.20 6.28
N ALA A 62 2.02 28.80 6.58
CA ALA A 62 1.53 27.45 6.39
C ALA A 62 1.21 27.18 4.91
N ALA A 63 0.55 28.13 4.23
CA ALA A 63 0.24 28.03 2.81
C ALA A 63 1.51 27.87 1.96
N ARG A 64 2.53 28.71 2.19
CA ARG A 64 3.82 28.59 1.49
C ARG A 64 4.60 27.35 1.86
N LYS A 65 4.31 26.71 3.00
CA LYS A 65 4.95 25.46 3.45
C LYS A 65 4.12 24.21 3.15
N ALA A 66 3.01 24.35 2.45
CA ALA A 66 2.12 23.24 2.13
C ALA A 66 2.86 22.08 1.42
N PRO A 67 2.36 20.85 1.57
CA PRO A 67 2.82 19.72 0.79
C PRO A 67 2.67 19.98 -0.71
N PRO A 68 3.57 19.45 -1.56
CA PRO A 68 3.41 19.49 -3.00
C PRO A 68 2.06 18.94 -3.46
N GLY A 69 1.49 19.52 -4.52
CA GLY A 69 0.15 19.16 -4.99
C GLY A 69 -0.96 19.89 -4.23
N THR A 70 -0.73 21.12 -3.76
CA THR A 70 -1.75 21.90 -3.03
C THR A 70 -2.18 23.11 -3.84
N ILE A 71 -3.49 23.32 -3.97
CA ILE A 71 -4.09 24.51 -4.57
C ILE A 71 -5.04 25.13 -3.56
N TYR A 72 -4.86 26.41 -3.27
CA TYR A 72 -5.79 27.23 -2.50
C TYR A 72 -6.60 28.08 -3.47
N LEU A 73 -7.91 28.11 -3.25
CA LEU A 73 -8.86 28.90 -4.02
C LEU A 73 -9.50 29.92 -3.09
N ASP A 74 -9.68 31.13 -3.59
CA ASP A 74 -10.66 32.10 -3.11
C ASP A 74 -10.61 32.39 -1.60
N GLY A 75 -9.61 33.18 -1.22
CA GLY A 75 -9.42 33.66 0.16
C GLY A 75 -9.04 32.59 1.20
N VAL A 76 -8.88 31.31 0.82
CA VAL A 76 -8.45 30.27 1.78
C VAL A 76 -7.07 30.57 2.35
N ALA A 77 -6.10 30.95 1.52
CA ALA A 77 -4.77 31.29 1.98
C ALA A 77 -4.68 32.78 2.30
N GLN A 78 -4.25 33.11 3.51
CA GLN A 78 -4.11 34.50 3.96
C GLN A 78 -2.81 35.12 3.41
N VAL A 79 -2.68 35.24 2.09
CA VAL A 79 -1.49 35.74 1.38
C VAL A 79 -1.88 36.13 -0.04
N GLU A 80 -1.11 37.02 -0.66
CA GLU A 80 -1.27 37.36 -2.07
C GLU A 80 -1.24 36.11 -2.99
N PRO A 81 -1.90 36.15 -4.16
CA PRO A 81 -1.86 35.05 -5.13
C PRO A 81 -0.42 34.73 -5.56
N PHE A 82 -0.10 33.45 -5.69
CA PHE A 82 1.25 33.01 -6.08
C PHE A 82 1.25 31.65 -6.78
N LEU A 83 2.27 31.43 -7.61
CA LEU A 83 2.54 30.16 -8.28
C LEU A 83 3.94 29.65 -7.90
N ASP A 84 4.02 28.64 -7.03
CA ASP A 84 5.28 27.95 -6.72
C ASP A 84 5.40 26.67 -7.56
N HIS A 85 6.04 26.79 -8.72
CA HIS A 85 6.19 25.67 -9.66
C HIS A 85 7.20 24.62 -9.22
N ASP A 86 8.15 24.98 -8.36
CA ASP A 86 9.16 24.05 -7.85
C ASP A 86 8.52 23.13 -6.81
N ARG A 87 7.74 23.71 -5.90
CA ARG A 87 7.03 22.97 -4.86
C ARG A 87 5.68 22.45 -5.30
N LYS A 88 5.15 22.92 -6.43
CA LYS A 88 3.79 22.60 -6.92
C LYS A 88 2.72 23.00 -5.91
N VAL A 89 2.80 24.23 -5.44
CA VAL A 89 1.84 24.85 -4.52
C VAL A 89 1.33 26.15 -5.14
N TYR A 90 0.02 26.28 -5.30
CA TYR A 90 -0.60 27.42 -5.97
C TYR A 90 -1.64 28.08 -5.07
N ASN A 91 -1.69 29.40 -5.08
CA ASN A 91 -2.76 30.19 -4.46
C ASN A 91 -3.42 31.03 -5.54
N LEU A 92 -4.68 30.71 -5.84
CA LEU A 92 -5.51 31.46 -6.78
C LEU A 92 -6.50 32.25 -5.95
N ASP A 93 -6.27 33.55 -5.85
CA ASP A 93 -7.02 34.43 -4.97
C ASP A 93 -7.01 35.87 -5.49
N HIS A 94 -8.05 36.62 -5.15
CA HIS A 94 -8.15 38.06 -5.42
C HIS A 94 -8.67 38.86 -4.21
N HIS A 95 -8.80 38.23 -3.04
CA HIS A 95 -9.25 38.85 -1.80
C HIS A 95 -8.11 39.34 -0.91
N GLU A 96 -7.08 38.52 -0.71
CA GLU A 96 -6.02 38.79 0.25
C GLU A 96 -4.74 39.29 -0.44
N GLY A 97 -4.04 40.24 0.20
CA GLY A 97 -2.72 40.70 -0.24
C GLY A 97 -2.67 41.33 -1.65
N CYS A 98 -3.82 41.66 -2.25
CA CYS A 98 -3.92 42.21 -3.59
C CYS A 98 -5.01 43.28 -3.69
N VAL A 99 -5.01 44.02 -4.81
CA VAL A 99 -6.06 45.01 -5.10
C VAL A 99 -7.12 44.33 -5.97
N ARG A 100 -8.25 43.98 -5.35
CA ARG A 100 -9.35 43.24 -6.00
C ARG A 100 -9.75 43.81 -7.37
N ALA A 101 -9.85 45.14 -7.48
CA ALA A 101 -10.27 45.79 -8.72
C ALA A 101 -9.32 45.60 -9.93
N PHE A 102 -8.07 45.20 -9.71
CA PHE A 102 -7.07 45.02 -10.77
C PHE A 102 -6.53 43.58 -10.82
N THR A 103 -6.95 42.74 -9.89
CA THR A 103 -6.55 41.34 -9.81
C THR A 103 -7.66 40.50 -10.41
N LEU A 104 -7.31 39.59 -11.32
CA LEU A 104 -8.29 38.69 -11.94
C LEU A 104 -8.97 37.84 -10.87
N ALA A 105 -10.25 37.51 -11.04
CA ALA A 105 -10.96 36.63 -10.11
C ALA A 105 -10.40 35.19 -10.13
N THR A 106 -10.76 34.37 -9.14
CA THR A 106 -10.21 33.02 -8.96
C THR A 106 -10.49 32.13 -10.17
N CYS A 107 -11.68 32.22 -10.78
CA CYS A 107 -12.02 31.44 -11.98
C CYS A 107 -11.21 31.87 -13.21
N GLU A 108 -10.92 33.15 -13.36
CA GLU A 108 -10.08 33.69 -14.44
C GLU A 108 -8.64 33.21 -14.30
N GLN A 109 -8.10 33.22 -13.08
CA GLN A 109 -6.77 32.70 -12.77
C GLN A 109 -6.67 31.19 -13.10
N ALA A 110 -7.64 30.39 -12.66
CA ALA A 110 -7.71 28.95 -12.95
C ALA A 110 -7.78 28.67 -14.47
N LEU A 111 -8.59 29.45 -15.20
CA LEU A 111 -8.71 29.34 -16.66
C LEU A 111 -7.39 29.61 -17.36
N ILE A 112 -6.70 30.69 -16.97
CA ILE A 112 -5.40 31.07 -17.55
C ILE A 112 -4.39 29.95 -17.32
N MET A 113 -4.31 29.40 -16.12
CA MET A 113 -3.37 28.33 -15.83
C MET A 113 -3.62 27.10 -16.70
N CYS A 114 -4.87 26.65 -16.80
CA CYS A 114 -5.22 25.49 -17.62
C CYS A 114 -4.89 25.74 -19.10
N VAL A 115 -5.32 26.88 -19.64
CA VAL A 115 -5.10 27.26 -21.05
C VAL A 115 -3.61 27.45 -21.39
N LYS A 116 -2.79 27.87 -20.42
CA LYS A 116 -1.33 27.95 -20.57
C LYS A 116 -0.63 26.59 -20.45
N GLY A 117 -1.37 25.50 -20.26
CA GLY A 117 -0.84 24.14 -20.31
C GLY A 117 -0.57 23.51 -18.95
N LEU A 118 -1.20 23.98 -17.87
CA LEU A 118 -1.16 23.25 -16.60
C LEU A 118 -1.76 21.84 -16.78
N ASP A 119 -0.94 20.82 -16.60
CA ASP A 119 -1.35 19.42 -16.56
C ASP A 119 -1.27 18.93 -15.11
N LEU A 120 -2.39 18.47 -14.57
CA LEU A 120 -2.52 18.07 -13.18
C LEU A 120 -2.46 16.54 -13.00
N ARG A 121 -2.20 15.75 -14.05
CA ARG A 121 -2.12 14.27 -13.95
C ARG A 121 -0.90 13.75 -13.20
N ASP A 122 0.11 14.59 -12.97
CA ASP A 122 1.44 14.19 -12.52
C ASP A 122 1.50 13.76 -11.04
N ARG A 123 0.47 14.02 -10.24
CA ARG A 123 0.40 13.70 -8.81
C ARG A 123 -1.03 13.75 -8.27
N GLU A 124 -1.19 13.44 -6.99
CA GLU A 124 -2.41 13.79 -6.26
C GLU A 124 -2.43 15.27 -5.93
N TRP A 125 -3.58 15.91 -6.11
CA TRP A 125 -3.79 17.32 -5.79
C TRP A 125 -4.90 17.49 -4.76
N LYS A 126 -4.63 18.33 -3.76
CA LYS A 126 -5.61 18.81 -2.79
C LYS A 126 -5.96 20.25 -3.11
N ILE A 127 -7.23 20.48 -3.38
CA ILE A 127 -7.79 21.78 -3.74
C ILE A 127 -8.66 22.23 -2.57
N PHE A 128 -8.30 23.33 -1.94
CA PHE A 128 -9.02 23.88 -0.79
C PHE A 128 -9.80 25.10 -1.23
N ALA A 129 -11.08 25.14 -0.87
CA ALA A 129 -11.99 26.24 -1.13
C ALA A 129 -12.74 26.61 0.16
N ASN A 130 -12.98 27.90 0.36
CA ASN A 130 -13.64 28.43 1.56
C ASN A 130 -15.16 28.42 1.38
N GLU A 131 -15.67 29.23 0.46
CA GLU A 131 -17.11 29.32 0.16
C GLU A 131 -17.40 28.91 -1.29
N PRO A 132 -18.50 28.20 -1.56
CA PRO A 132 -18.85 27.77 -2.90
C PRO A 132 -19.64 28.86 -3.62
N ASP A 133 -19.08 30.05 -3.82
CA ASP A 133 -19.67 31.01 -4.74
C ASP A 133 -19.40 30.63 -6.20
N LEU A 134 -19.95 31.40 -7.15
CA LEU A 134 -19.85 31.03 -8.56
C LEU A 134 -18.43 31.18 -9.11
N ASP A 135 -17.64 32.14 -8.63
CA ASP A 135 -16.21 32.28 -8.97
C ASP A 135 -15.43 31.03 -8.56
N THR A 136 -15.56 30.63 -7.30
CA THR A 136 -14.94 29.42 -6.76
C THR A 136 -15.40 28.15 -7.47
N ILE A 137 -16.70 27.98 -7.71
CA ILE A 137 -17.21 26.78 -8.39
C ILE A 137 -16.75 26.71 -9.84
N LEU A 138 -16.67 27.84 -10.55
CA LEU A 138 -16.12 27.86 -11.91
C LEU A 138 -14.64 27.49 -11.89
N ALA A 139 -13.86 27.99 -10.92
CA ALA A 139 -12.47 27.60 -10.74
C ALA A 139 -12.33 26.08 -10.52
N ILE A 140 -13.15 25.51 -9.62
CA ILE A 140 -13.20 24.06 -9.36
C ILE A 140 -13.56 23.31 -10.65
N TRP A 141 -14.58 23.74 -11.39
CA TRP A 141 -14.99 23.09 -12.64
C TRP A 141 -13.84 23.07 -13.65
N ILE A 142 -13.16 24.21 -13.84
CA ILE A 142 -12.03 24.35 -14.76
C ILE A 142 -10.90 23.38 -14.39
N ILE A 143 -10.54 23.32 -13.10
CA ILE A 143 -9.46 22.46 -12.60
C ILE A 143 -9.80 20.97 -12.77
N LEU A 144 -11.02 20.57 -12.40
CA LEU A 144 -11.50 19.20 -12.61
C LEU A 144 -11.57 18.82 -14.10
N ASN A 145 -11.73 19.81 -14.98
CA ASN A 145 -11.82 19.64 -16.44
C ASN A 145 -10.56 20.10 -17.20
N HIS A 146 -9.41 20.23 -16.54
CA HIS A 146 -8.19 20.82 -17.14
C HIS A 146 -7.81 20.19 -18.50
N GLN A 147 -8.00 18.87 -18.67
CA GLN A 147 -7.77 18.18 -19.95
C GLN A 147 -8.76 18.61 -21.04
N ARG A 148 -10.05 18.69 -20.70
CA ARG A 148 -11.12 19.08 -21.63
C ARG A 148 -11.02 20.56 -21.99
N VAL A 149 -10.63 21.43 -21.06
CA VAL A 149 -10.39 22.86 -21.32
C VAL A 149 -9.29 23.05 -22.38
N ASN A 150 -8.28 22.18 -22.37
CA ASN A 150 -7.21 22.19 -23.36
C ASN A 150 -7.61 21.57 -24.71
N ASN A 151 -8.63 20.70 -24.74
CA ASN A 151 -9.20 20.16 -25.96
C ASN A 151 -10.31 21.06 -26.55
N ARG A 152 -10.05 21.70 -27.69
CA ARG A 152 -11.00 22.62 -28.36
C ARG A 152 -12.30 21.94 -28.79
N GLU A 153 -12.28 20.64 -29.02
CA GLU A 153 -13.43 19.89 -29.51
C GLU A 153 -14.37 19.48 -28.37
N ALA A 154 -13.83 19.23 -27.17
CA ALA A 154 -14.55 18.64 -26.05
C ALA A 154 -15.55 19.58 -25.33
N ILE A 155 -15.34 20.90 -25.43
CA ILE A 155 -16.17 21.89 -24.71
C ILE A 155 -16.57 23.06 -25.61
N ASN A 156 -17.63 23.75 -25.23
CA ASN A 156 -17.97 25.06 -25.78
C ASN A 156 -17.02 26.13 -25.21
N ARG A 157 -15.78 26.13 -25.70
CA ARG A 157 -14.67 26.94 -25.16
C ARG A 157 -14.95 28.45 -25.21
N ARG A 158 -15.63 28.93 -26.26
CA ARG A 158 -16.01 30.35 -26.37
C ARG A 158 -17.04 30.72 -25.29
N ALA A 159 -18.03 29.86 -25.03
CA ALA A 159 -19.00 30.07 -23.97
C ALA A 159 -18.34 30.03 -22.58
N LEU A 160 -17.42 29.09 -22.33
CA LEU A 160 -16.63 29.05 -21.10
C LEU A 160 -15.88 30.37 -20.89
N PHE A 161 -15.15 30.84 -21.91
CA PHE A 161 -14.34 32.06 -21.80
C PHE A 161 -15.21 33.29 -21.53
N ALA A 162 -16.34 33.41 -22.21
CA ALA A 162 -17.26 34.53 -22.01
C ALA A 162 -17.94 34.48 -20.63
N LEU A 163 -18.33 33.29 -20.15
CA LEU A 163 -18.92 33.10 -18.83
C LEU A 163 -17.92 33.45 -17.72
N VAL A 164 -16.70 32.90 -17.79
CA VAL A 164 -15.61 33.17 -16.84
C VAL A 164 -15.24 34.65 -16.83
N ARG A 165 -15.17 35.29 -18.00
CA ARG A 165 -14.87 36.72 -18.09
C ARG A 165 -15.96 37.58 -17.46
N LEU A 166 -17.23 37.23 -17.69
CA LEU A 166 -18.34 37.96 -17.10
C LEU A 166 -18.38 37.79 -15.58
N GLU A 167 -18.26 36.54 -15.09
CA GLU A 167 -18.26 36.28 -13.66
C GLU A 167 -17.08 36.96 -12.97
N GLY A 168 -15.87 36.87 -13.53
CA GLY A 168 -14.70 37.52 -12.92
C GLY A 168 -14.81 39.04 -12.83
N VAL A 169 -15.48 39.69 -13.80
CA VAL A 169 -15.81 41.12 -13.72
C VAL A 169 -16.85 41.39 -12.64
N ILE A 170 -17.92 40.59 -12.57
CA ILE A 170 -18.97 40.76 -11.55
C ILE A 170 -18.40 40.59 -10.14
N ASP A 171 -17.56 39.58 -9.96
CA ASP A 171 -17.00 39.27 -8.66
C ASP A 171 -15.89 40.26 -8.27
N SER A 172 -15.05 40.73 -9.19
CA SER A 172 -14.01 41.71 -8.85
C SER A 172 -14.53 43.15 -8.73
N LEU A 173 -15.51 43.54 -9.55
CA LEU A 173 -15.94 44.93 -9.75
C LEU A 173 -17.42 45.20 -9.43
N GLY A 174 -18.20 44.18 -9.10
CA GLY A 174 -19.64 44.31 -8.86
C GLY A 174 -20.50 44.20 -10.13
N LEU A 175 -21.80 43.98 -9.92
CA LEU A 175 -22.80 43.84 -10.99
C LEU A 175 -22.98 45.13 -11.80
N GLU A 176 -22.74 46.28 -11.18
CA GLU A 176 -22.84 47.61 -11.76
C GLU A 176 -21.81 47.88 -12.86
N LEU A 177 -20.66 47.20 -12.81
CA LEU A 177 -19.57 47.34 -13.78
C LEU A 177 -19.49 46.19 -14.79
N ARG A 178 -20.53 45.35 -14.90
CA ARG A 178 -20.58 44.20 -15.85
C ARG A 178 -20.34 44.56 -17.31
N GLU A 179 -20.60 45.81 -17.71
CA GLU A 179 -20.33 46.31 -19.07
C GLU A 179 -18.82 46.32 -19.39
N LEU A 180 -17.95 46.38 -18.38
CA LEU A 180 -16.49 46.29 -18.53
C LEU A 180 -16.01 44.89 -18.93
N SER A 181 -16.91 43.89 -18.98
CA SER A 181 -16.62 42.61 -19.62
C SER A 181 -16.33 42.74 -21.12
N GLY A 182 -16.81 43.82 -21.76
CA GLY A 182 -16.61 44.07 -23.19
C GLY A 182 -17.42 43.13 -24.10
N LEU A 183 -18.42 42.44 -23.55
CA LEU A 183 -19.27 41.50 -24.30
C LEU A 183 -20.39 42.24 -25.06
N PRO A 184 -20.79 41.78 -26.26
CA PRO A 184 -21.98 42.25 -26.93
C PRO A 184 -23.22 42.16 -26.03
N ALA A 185 -24.13 43.14 -26.12
CA ALA A 185 -25.27 43.25 -25.21
C ALA A 185 -26.19 42.02 -25.21
N ASP A 186 -26.37 41.37 -26.36
CA ASP A 186 -27.18 40.15 -26.49
C ASP A 186 -26.51 38.95 -25.80
N LEU A 187 -25.19 38.81 -25.94
CA LEU A 187 -24.39 37.79 -25.26
C LEU A 187 -24.38 38.04 -23.75
N LEU A 188 -24.14 39.27 -23.32
CA LEU A 188 -24.19 39.67 -21.92
C LEU A 188 -25.53 39.28 -21.28
N GLN A 189 -26.66 39.61 -21.92
CA GLN A 189 -27.98 39.29 -21.40
C GLN A 189 -28.24 37.78 -21.33
N LYS A 190 -27.72 37.00 -22.28
CA LYS A 190 -27.84 35.53 -22.27
C LYS A 190 -26.98 34.92 -21.16
N LEU A 191 -25.74 35.38 -20.95
CA LEU A 191 -24.88 34.90 -19.88
C LEU A 191 -25.36 35.30 -18.49
N MET A 192 -25.92 36.50 -18.33
CA MET A 192 -26.59 36.89 -17.08
C MET A 192 -27.69 35.90 -16.70
N ARG A 193 -28.53 35.47 -17.67
CA ARG A 193 -29.55 34.43 -17.42
C ARG A 193 -28.94 33.08 -17.02
N VAL A 194 -27.77 32.74 -17.55
CA VAL A 194 -27.04 31.52 -17.15
C VAL A 194 -26.54 31.67 -15.71
N ILE A 195 -25.90 32.78 -15.35
CA ILE A 195 -25.45 33.08 -13.99
C ILE A 195 -26.62 33.04 -13.01
N ASP A 196 -27.73 33.71 -13.32
CA ASP A 196 -28.94 33.71 -12.48
C ASP A 196 -29.46 32.28 -12.24
N ARG A 197 -29.47 31.44 -13.29
CA ARG A 197 -29.88 30.03 -13.20
C ARG A 197 -28.90 29.20 -12.36
N LEU A 198 -27.59 29.43 -12.48
CA LEU A 198 -26.59 28.73 -11.69
C LEU A 198 -26.72 29.08 -10.21
N ARG A 199 -27.04 30.34 -9.90
CA ARG A 199 -27.13 30.89 -8.54
C ARG A 199 -28.52 30.84 -7.91
N THR A 200 -29.54 30.34 -8.60
CA THR A 200 -30.93 30.34 -8.09
C THR A 200 -31.02 29.70 -6.70
N ASP A 201 -30.50 28.48 -6.55
CA ASP A 201 -30.56 27.72 -5.29
C ASP A 201 -29.77 28.41 -4.16
N GLU A 202 -28.64 29.07 -4.49
CA GLU A 202 -27.85 29.87 -3.55
C GLU A 202 -28.66 31.03 -2.99
N LEU A 203 -29.27 31.81 -3.89
CA LEU A 203 -30.04 33.00 -3.56
C LEU A 203 -31.29 32.65 -2.75
N GLU A 204 -31.97 31.55 -3.08
CA GLU A 204 -33.12 31.06 -2.31
C GLU A 204 -32.73 30.66 -0.89
N ARG A 205 -31.65 29.89 -0.72
CA ARG A 205 -31.15 29.47 0.60
C ARG A 205 -30.63 30.63 1.43
N LYS A 206 -29.95 31.61 0.81
CA LYS A 206 -29.53 32.85 1.48
C LYS A 206 -30.72 33.68 1.96
N LYS A 207 -31.76 33.84 1.12
CA LYS A 207 -33.01 34.51 1.51
C LYS A 207 -33.74 33.79 2.65
N ALA A 208 -33.70 32.46 2.67
CA ALA A 208 -34.28 31.64 3.74
C ALA A 208 -33.43 31.63 5.03
N GLY A 209 -32.20 32.16 5.02
CA GLY A 209 -31.27 32.09 6.15
C GLY A 209 -30.71 30.68 6.42
N GLU A 210 -30.80 29.78 5.44
CA GLU A 210 -30.39 28.37 5.56
C GLU A 210 -29.01 28.09 4.95
N TRP A 211 -28.36 29.12 4.39
CA TRP A 211 -27.08 28.99 3.72
C TRP A 211 -25.99 28.37 4.61
N THR A 212 -25.88 28.81 5.86
CA THR A 212 -24.86 28.31 6.81
C THR A 212 -25.09 26.86 7.25
N LYS A 213 -26.27 26.29 7.00
CA LYS A 213 -26.62 24.89 7.29
C LYS A 213 -26.50 23.98 6.06
N THR A 214 -26.21 24.56 4.89
CA THR A 214 -26.12 23.81 3.63
C THR A 214 -24.84 22.99 3.60
N ASP A 215 -24.95 21.76 3.09
CA ASP A 215 -23.77 20.99 2.70
C ASP A 215 -23.14 21.61 1.45
N TYR A 216 -22.01 22.28 1.64
CA TYR A 216 -21.28 22.97 0.56
C TYR A 216 -20.74 22.01 -0.49
N SER A 217 -20.42 20.76 -0.13
CA SER A 217 -19.95 19.76 -1.10
C SER A 217 -21.09 19.33 -2.03
N GLU A 218 -22.27 19.05 -1.47
CA GLU A 218 -23.45 18.69 -2.27
C GLU A 218 -23.94 19.85 -3.15
N TYR A 219 -23.95 21.07 -2.60
CA TYR A 219 -24.27 22.26 -3.38
C TYR A 219 -23.27 22.46 -4.54
N THR A 220 -21.97 22.32 -4.27
CA THR A 220 -20.94 22.43 -5.32
C THR A 220 -21.19 21.41 -6.44
N ILE A 221 -21.46 20.15 -6.11
CA ILE A 221 -21.78 19.11 -7.12
C ILE A 221 -23.00 19.49 -7.96
N SER A 222 -24.06 20.04 -7.35
CA SER A 222 -25.27 20.41 -8.07
C SER A 222 -25.00 21.48 -9.14
N VAL A 223 -24.17 22.48 -8.82
CA VAL A 223 -23.77 23.54 -9.76
C VAL A 223 -22.80 22.99 -10.81
N LEU A 224 -21.84 22.15 -10.43
CA LEU A 224 -20.93 21.48 -11.39
C LEU A 224 -21.70 20.67 -12.43
N ARG A 225 -22.78 19.98 -12.05
CA ARG A 225 -23.66 19.25 -12.99
C ARG A 225 -24.40 20.21 -13.94
N LYS A 226 -24.87 21.36 -13.45
CA LYS A 226 -25.47 22.41 -14.30
C LYS A 226 -24.44 22.98 -15.30
N LEU A 227 -23.19 23.15 -14.86
CA LEU A 227 -22.09 23.59 -15.72
C LEU A 227 -21.73 22.56 -16.79
N ASP A 228 -21.70 21.27 -16.45
CA ASP A 228 -21.48 20.20 -17.44
C ASP A 228 -22.50 20.26 -18.57
N GLN A 229 -23.79 20.40 -18.24
CA GLN A 229 -24.88 20.52 -19.22
C GLN A 229 -24.75 21.74 -20.13
N PHE A 230 -24.14 22.82 -19.65
CA PHE A 230 -23.99 24.07 -20.39
C PHE A 230 -22.70 24.11 -21.23
N LEU A 231 -21.60 23.57 -20.69
CA LEU A 231 -20.24 23.78 -21.23
C LEU A 231 -19.73 22.59 -22.03
N ILE A 232 -20.14 21.36 -21.70
CA ILE A 232 -19.69 20.17 -22.41
C ILE A 232 -20.64 19.91 -23.58
N LYS A 233 -20.08 19.62 -24.76
CA LYS A 233 -20.89 19.34 -25.94
C LYS A 233 -21.59 17.98 -25.78
N VAL A 234 -22.81 17.87 -26.29
CA VAL A 234 -23.57 16.61 -26.30
C VAL A 234 -22.76 15.55 -27.06
N GLY A 235 -22.65 14.35 -26.50
CA GLY A 235 -21.87 13.24 -27.05
C GLY A 235 -20.42 13.15 -26.55
N GLU A 236 -19.85 14.22 -26.01
CA GLU A 236 -18.45 14.24 -25.52
C GLU A 236 -18.25 13.49 -24.19
N LEU A 237 -19.33 13.00 -23.59
CA LEU A 237 -19.32 12.14 -22.40
C LEU A 237 -19.81 10.72 -22.71
N ASP A 238 -20.06 10.38 -23.98
CA ASP A 238 -20.43 9.01 -24.36
C ASP A 238 -19.25 8.03 -24.16
N ASP A 239 -18.03 8.56 -24.08
CA ASP A 239 -16.80 7.83 -23.76
C ASP A 239 -16.63 7.58 -22.25
N PHE A 240 -17.52 8.11 -21.41
CA PHE A 240 -17.45 7.93 -19.97
C PHE A 240 -17.73 6.47 -19.58
N LYS A 241 -16.73 5.82 -18.98
CA LYS A 241 -16.81 4.39 -18.60
C LYS A 241 -17.04 4.14 -17.11
N GLY A 242 -17.33 5.19 -16.32
CA GLY A 242 -17.65 5.05 -14.89
C GLY A 242 -16.56 4.36 -14.06
N ILE A 243 -15.28 4.53 -14.44
CA ILE A 243 -14.16 3.85 -13.78
C ILE A 243 -13.98 4.42 -12.37
N GLU A 244 -14.14 3.58 -11.36
CA GLU A 244 -13.93 3.96 -9.96
C GLU A 244 -12.50 3.62 -9.53
N GLU A 245 -11.69 4.61 -9.16
CA GLU A 245 -10.40 4.37 -8.51
C GLU A 245 -10.58 3.98 -7.03
N LEU A 246 -10.10 2.78 -6.66
CA LEU A 246 -10.21 2.20 -5.32
C LEU A 246 -8.95 2.38 -4.48
N ALA A 247 -7.79 2.30 -5.11
CA ALA A 247 -6.50 2.48 -4.46
C ALA A 247 -5.43 2.85 -5.49
N ARG A 248 -4.45 3.65 -5.05
CA ARG A 248 -3.30 4.06 -5.84
C ARG A 248 -2.05 4.02 -4.97
N ILE A 249 -0.92 3.76 -5.59
CA ILE A 249 0.38 3.93 -4.95
C ILE A 249 1.39 4.46 -5.95
N GLU A 250 2.24 5.38 -5.50
CA GLU A 250 3.39 5.81 -6.27
C GLU A 250 4.51 4.76 -6.20
N LEU A 251 5.16 4.58 -7.33
CA LEU A 251 6.31 3.71 -7.53
C LEU A 251 7.52 4.57 -7.90
N THR A 252 8.71 3.96 -7.94
CA THR A 252 9.93 4.65 -8.39
C THR A 252 9.80 5.16 -9.83
N ASN A 253 10.52 6.24 -10.16
CA ASN A 253 10.56 6.84 -11.50
C ASN A 253 9.21 7.39 -11.99
N ASN A 254 8.42 7.98 -11.09
CA ASN A 254 7.14 8.62 -11.40
C ASN A 254 6.08 7.68 -12.02
N ARG A 255 6.20 6.38 -11.76
CA ARG A 255 5.20 5.38 -12.15
C ARG A 255 4.20 5.15 -11.03
N ILE A 256 3.05 4.59 -11.36
CA ILE A 256 2.00 4.27 -10.39
C ILE A 256 1.47 2.84 -10.61
N ALA A 257 0.97 2.25 -9.52
CA ALA A 257 0.05 1.13 -9.60
C ALA A 257 -1.32 1.56 -9.08
N VAL A 258 -2.38 1.15 -9.76
CA VAL A 258 -3.75 1.52 -9.41
C VAL A 258 -4.66 0.29 -9.36
N VAL A 259 -5.65 0.34 -8.48
CA VAL A 259 -6.76 -0.62 -8.45
C VAL A 259 -8.02 0.15 -8.83
N VAL A 260 -8.73 -0.34 -9.85
CA VAL A 260 -9.94 0.28 -10.39
C VAL A 260 -11.10 -0.70 -10.36
N ALA A 261 -12.33 -0.21 -10.24
CA ALA A 261 -13.55 -0.99 -10.43
C ALA A 261 -14.28 -0.53 -11.70
N SER A 262 -14.75 -1.49 -12.49
CA SER A 262 -15.59 -1.24 -13.66
C SER A 262 -16.23 -2.54 -14.13
N ASP A 263 -17.40 -2.44 -14.75
CA ASP A 263 -18.10 -3.58 -15.37
C ASP A 263 -17.47 -4.01 -16.70
N LEU A 264 -16.58 -3.18 -17.27
CA LEU A 264 -15.95 -3.42 -18.57
C LEU A 264 -14.76 -4.38 -18.50
N GLY A 265 -14.35 -4.89 -19.67
CA GLY A 265 -13.13 -5.67 -19.81
C GLY A 265 -11.86 -4.82 -19.64
N ILE A 266 -10.77 -5.42 -19.13
CA ILE A 266 -9.51 -4.68 -18.94
C ILE A 266 -8.98 -4.07 -20.24
N TYR A 267 -9.09 -4.79 -21.36
CA TYR A 267 -8.70 -4.32 -22.70
C TYR A 267 -9.55 -3.15 -23.20
N GLU A 268 -10.85 -3.14 -22.87
CA GLU A 268 -11.75 -2.03 -23.21
C GLU A 268 -11.40 -0.77 -22.41
N LEU A 269 -10.84 -0.95 -21.21
CA LEU A 269 -10.43 0.13 -20.33
C LEU A 269 -9.04 0.68 -20.65
N GLU A 270 -8.13 -0.08 -21.27
CA GLU A 270 -6.74 0.35 -21.52
C GLU A 270 -6.62 1.75 -22.17
N PRO A 271 -7.38 2.10 -23.23
CA PRO A 271 -7.33 3.43 -23.81
C PRO A 271 -7.77 4.53 -22.84
N HIS A 272 -8.81 4.26 -22.05
CA HIS A 272 -9.34 5.21 -21.07
C HIS A 272 -8.38 5.41 -19.89
N LEU A 273 -7.80 4.32 -19.38
CA LEU A 273 -6.78 4.38 -18.33
C LEU A 273 -5.54 5.15 -18.83
N THR A 274 -5.14 4.96 -20.09
CA THR A 274 -4.04 5.72 -20.69
C THR A 274 -4.37 7.22 -20.77
N LYS A 275 -5.62 7.59 -21.09
CA LYS A 275 -6.08 8.99 -21.08
C LYS A 275 -6.02 9.60 -19.66
N LEU A 276 -6.49 8.85 -18.65
CA LEU A 276 -6.55 9.28 -17.25
C LEU A 276 -5.15 9.43 -16.61
N TYR A 277 -4.32 8.41 -16.73
CA TYR A 277 -3.05 8.32 -15.99
C TYR A 277 -1.81 8.63 -16.84
N GLY A 278 -1.95 8.71 -18.17
CA GLY A 278 -0.84 8.89 -19.11
C GLY A 278 0.17 7.75 -19.05
N ASN A 279 1.43 8.07 -19.36
CA ASN A 279 2.53 7.09 -19.41
C ASN A 279 3.03 6.65 -18.02
N ARG A 280 2.41 7.11 -16.93
CA ARG A 280 2.80 6.78 -15.56
C ARG A 280 2.27 5.43 -15.11
N LEU A 281 1.19 4.96 -15.74
CA LEU A 281 0.52 3.75 -15.32
C LEU A 281 1.41 2.53 -15.60
N GLY A 282 1.99 1.96 -14.54
CA GLY A 282 2.83 0.77 -14.64
C GLY A 282 2.01 -0.51 -14.58
N TRP A 283 1.18 -0.63 -13.54
CA TRP A 283 0.27 -1.76 -13.35
C TRP A 283 -1.13 -1.29 -13.01
N VAL A 284 -2.12 -2.06 -13.46
CA VAL A 284 -3.51 -1.90 -13.07
C VAL A 284 -4.08 -3.23 -12.57
N ALA A 285 -4.83 -3.16 -11.47
CA ALA A 285 -5.67 -4.25 -10.99
C ALA A 285 -7.14 -3.86 -11.18
N LEU A 286 -7.82 -4.50 -12.13
CA LEU A 286 -9.23 -4.31 -12.39
C LEU A 286 -10.07 -5.24 -11.50
N ARG A 287 -10.91 -4.65 -10.64
CA ARG A 287 -11.95 -5.34 -9.88
C ARG A 287 -13.23 -5.44 -10.70
N LYS A 288 -13.57 -6.65 -11.16
CA LYS A 288 -14.89 -6.92 -11.76
C LYS A 288 -15.94 -7.26 -10.70
N GLU A 289 -15.53 -8.01 -9.68
CA GLU A 289 -16.38 -8.37 -8.54
C GLU A 289 -15.57 -8.20 -7.25
N LYS A 290 -16.24 -8.15 -6.09
CA LYS A 290 -15.65 -7.80 -4.79
C LYS A 290 -14.28 -8.44 -4.51
N ASN A 291 -14.12 -9.72 -4.85
CA ASN A 291 -12.90 -10.50 -4.60
C ASN A 291 -12.18 -10.95 -5.89
N ASN A 292 -12.64 -10.53 -7.07
CA ASN A 292 -12.11 -11.00 -8.35
C ASN A 292 -11.43 -9.86 -9.11
N TYR A 293 -10.12 -10.03 -9.32
CA TYR A 293 -9.25 -9.02 -9.90
C TYR A 293 -8.51 -9.56 -11.13
N THR A 294 -8.37 -8.72 -12.15
CA THR A 294 -7.47 -8.95 -13.29
C THR A 294 -6.30 -7.97 -13.17
N LEU A 295 -5.06 -8.47 -13.19
CA LEU A 295 -3.86 -7.64 -13.22
C LEU A 295 -3.36 -7.50 -14.64
N ARG A 296 -2.93 -6.29 -15.00
CA ARG A 296 -2.30 -5.98 -16.29
C ARG A 296 -1.09 -5.09 -16.08
N GLN A 297 -0.02 -5.40 -16.81
CA GLN A 297 1.11 -4.52 -16.99
C GLN A 297 0.86 -3.58 -18.17
N MET A 298 0.82 -2.29 -17.86
CA MET A 298 0.52 -1.22 -18.81
C MET A 298 1.80 -0.61 -19.38
N ASP A 299 2.90 -0.61 -18.61
CA ASP A 299 4.22 -0.17 -19.08
C ASP A 299 5.16 -1.38 -19.28
N LEU A 300 5.59 -1.62 -20.51
CA LEU A 300 6.51 -2.70 -20.88
C LEU A 300 7.91 -2.52 -20.26
N PHE A 301 8.29 -1.29 -19.90
CA PHE A 301 9.59 -0.96 -19.32
C PHE A 301 9.60 -1.02 -17.79
N MET A 302 8.62 -1.68 -17.17
CA MET A 302 8.67 -1.97 -15.74
C MET A 302 9.92 -2.81 -15.41
N PRO A 303 10.62 -2.52 -14.29
CA PRO A 303 11.85 -3.22 -13.93
C PRO A 303 11.64 -4.68 -13.54
N VAL A 304 10.37 -5.08 -13.33
CA VAL A 304 9.91 -6.40 -12.92
C VAL A 304 8.59 -6.69 -13.63
N ASN A 305 8.28 -7.97 -13.86
CA ASN A 305 7.07 -8.41 -14.54
C ASN A 305 5.97 -8.77 -13.52
N LEU A 306 4.79 -9.18 -13.99
CA LEU A 306 3.72 -9.60 -13.10
C LEU A 306 4.00 -10.92 -12.36
N GLU A 307 4.93 -11.77 -12.81
CA GLU A 307 5.26 -13.01 -12.11
C GLU A 307 5.82 -12.72 -10.71
N ASP A 308 6.69 -11.71 -10.60
CA ASP A 308 7.20 -11.25 -9.31
C ASP A 308 6.08 -10.69 -8.41
N VAL A 309 5.11 -10.00 -9.02
CA VAL A 309 3.91 -9.48 -8.32
C VAL A 309 3.03 -10.64 -7.84
N TYR A 310 2.81 -11.68 -8.65
CA TYR A 310 2.04 -12.85 -8.26
C TYR A 310 2.70 -13.59 -7.09
N GLN A 311 4.02 -13.75 -7.11
CA GLN A 311 4.73 -14.36 -5.98
C GLN A 311 4.48 -13.59 -4.68
N ARG A 312 4.54 -12.25 -4.74
CA ARG A 312 4.28 -11.40 -3.57
C ARG A 312 2.82 -11.52 -3.11
N LEU A 313 1.87 -11.42 -4.03
CA LEU A 313 0.44 -11.54 -3.73
C LEU A 313 0.10 -12.90 -3.13
N ASN A 314 0.60 -13.99 -3.71
CA ASN A 314 0.44 -15.36 -3.21
C ASN A 314 1.05 -15.56 -1.81
N TYR A 315 2.09 -14.83 -1.47
CA TYR A 315 2.67 -14.85 -0.12
C TYR A 315 1.78 -14.13 0.90
N THR A 316 1.16 -13.02 0.50
CA THR A 316 0.37 -12.16 1.39
C THR A 316 -1.09 -12.57 1.52
N ASP A 317 -1.68 -13.16 0.49
CA ASP A 317 -3.12 -13.42 0.39
C ASP A 317 -3.54 -14.63 1.25
N PRO A 318 -4.40 -14.44 2.27
CA PRO A 318 -4.95 -15.52 3.08
C PRO A 318 -5.78 -16.55 2.30
N ALA A 319 -6.29 -16.21 1.11
CA ALA A 319 -7.04 -17.14 0.27
C ALA A 319 -6.14 -18.24 -0.33
N VAL A 320 -4.84 -17.97 -0.48
CA VAL A 320 -3.88 -18.88 -1.11
C VAL A 320 -3.31 -19.84 -0.06
N LYS A 321 -4.00 -20.95 0.18
CA LYS A 321 -3.59 -21.97 1.17
C LYS A 321 -2.34 -22.72 0.68
N GLY A 322 -1.17 -22.39 1.22
CA GLY A 322 0.05 -23.17 1.03
C GLY A 322 0.84 -22.91 -0.25
N ARG A 323 0.48 -21.86 -1.01
CA ARG A 323 1.17 -21.39 -2.25
C ARG A 323 1.30 -22.43 -3.37
N MET A 324 0.69 -23.59 -3.18
CA MET A 324 0.74 -24.75 -4.06
C MET A 324 -0.71 -25.12 -4.42
N GLY A 325 -0.99 -25.20 -5.71
CA GLY A 325 -2.33 -25.52 -6.22
C GLY A 325 -2.81 -24.57 -7.32
N VAL A 326 -3.93 -24.94 -7.93
CA VAL A 326 -4.56 -24.21 -9.04
C VAL A 326 -5.14 -22.86 -8.59
N ASN A 327 -5.49 -22.73 -7.30
CA ASN A 327 -6.14 -21.55 -6.74
C ASN A 327 -5.12 -20.53 -6.18
N ARG A 328 -4.45 -19.81 -7.08
CA ARG A 328 -3.45 -18.78 -6.76
C ARG A 328 -3.57 -17.57 -7.70
N TRP A 329 -2.94 -16.46 -7.33
CA TRP A 329 -2.65 -15.38 -8.27
C TRP A 329 -1.73 -15.91 -9.36
N GLY A 330 -2.07 -15.66 -10.63
CA GLY A 330 -1.29 -16.17 -11.74
C GLY A 330 -1.80 -15.74 -13.11
N GLY A 331 -0.99 -16.00 -14.14
CA GLY A 331 -1.21 -15.57 -15.51
C GLY A 331 0.09 -15.59 -16.30
N SER A 332 0.15 -14.83 -17.39
CA SER A 332 1.40 -14.53 -18.08
C SER A 332 2.14 -13.39 -17.37
N GLY A 333 3.36 -13.09 -17.83
CA GLY A 333 4.16 -12.00 -17.26
C GLY A 333 3.56 -10.59 -17.42
N ASP A 334 2.53 -10.45 -18.26
CA ASP A 334 1.91 -9.18 -18.62
C ASP A 334 0.41 -9.12 -18.32
N ILE A 335 -0.30 -10.25 -18.15
CA ILE A 335 -1.70 -10.28 -17.70
C ILE A 335 -2.02 -11.52 -16.87
N GLY A 336 -2.84 -11.37 -15.84
CA GLY A 336 -3.31 -12.50 -15.03
C GLY A 336 -4.43 -12.11 -14.08
N GLY A 337 -4.72 -12.97 -13.10
CA GLY A 337 -5.87 -12.77 -12.23
C GLY A 337 -5.68 -13.28 -10.81
N SER A 338 -6.68 -12.96 -9.99
CA SER A 338 -6.83 -13.45 -8.61
C SER A 338 -7.13 -14.95 -8.54
N PRO A 339 -7.01 -15.57 -7.35
CA PRO A 339 -7.40 -16.96 -7.14
C PRO A 339 -8.85 -17.22 -7.59
N ARG A 340 -9.11 -18.32 -8.31
CA ARG A 340 -10.39 -18.58 -8.99
C ARG A 340 -11.52 -19.06 -8.08
N ASP A 341 -11.23 -19.80 -7.00
CA ASP A 341 -12.30 -20.48 -6.25
C ASP A 341 -13.06 -19.52 -5.32
N LEU A 342 -12.32 -18.70 -4.56
CA LEU A 342 -12.87 -17.83 -3.53
C LEU A 342 -12.55 -16.35 -3.76
N GLY A 343 -11.80 -16.05 -4.83
CA GLY A 343 -11.18 -14.74 -5.02
C GLY A 343 -10.07 -14.47 -4.01
N THR A 344 -9.53 -13.26 -4.07
CA THR A 344 -8.56 -12.75 -3.09
C THR A 344 -9.25 -12.30 -1.80
N LYS A 345 -8.53 -12.40 -0.68
CA LYS A 345 -8.92 -11.78 0.60
C LYS A 345 -8.18 -10.48 0.89
N LEU A 346 -7.32 -10.04 -0.02
CA LEU A 346 -6.60 -8.76 0.07
C LEU A 346 -7.52 -7.60 -0.27
N SER A 347 -7.36 -6.51 0.48
CA SER A 347 -7.95 -5.21 0.14
C SER A 347 -7.25 -4.57 -1.07
N PRO A 348 -7.90 -3.63 -1.78
CA PRO A 348 -7.27 -2.84 -2.85
C PRO A 348 -5.93 -2.21 -2.43
N ALA A 349 -5.86 -1.65 -1.21
CA ALA A 349 -4.65 -1.05 -0.66
C ALA A 349 -3.52 -2.07 -0.47
N GLU A 350 -3.83 -3.29 -0.03
CA GLU A 350 -2.84 -4.37 0.09
C GLU A 350 -2.33 -4.83 -1.27
N ILE A 351 -3.18 -4.84 -2.32
CA ILE A 351 -2.78 -5.21 -3.68
C ILE A 351 -1.76 -4.21 -4.25
N VAL A 352 -2.04 -2.90 -4.17
CA VAL A 352 -1.06 -1.89 -4.64
C VAL A 352 0.19 -1.86 -3.76
N SER A 353 0.08 -2.10 -2.44
CA SER A 353 1.27 -2.22 -1.58
C SER A 353 2.13 -3.41 -1.97
N ALA A 354 1.54 -4.55 -2.35
CA ALA A 354 2.29 -5.69 -2.86
C ALA A 354 3.05 -5.35 -4.14
N CYS A 355 2.47 -4.55 -5.04
CA CYS A 355 3.15 -4.07 -6.24
C CYS A 355 4.39 -3.22 -5.90
N ARG A 356 4.25 -2.28 -4.97
CA ARG A 356 5.37 -1.45 -4.48
C ARG A 356 6.46 -2.28 -3.82
N ASP A 357 6.08 -3.25 -2.98
CA ASP A 357 7.03 -4.12 -2.26
C ASP A 357 7.98 -4.86 -3.22
N VAL A 358 7.51 -5.24 -4.41
CA VAL A 358 8.33 -5.93 -5.42
C VAL A 358 9.40 -5.01 -6.02
N ILE A 359 9.06 -3.76 -6.31
CA ILE A 359 10.01 -2.79 -6.89
C ILE A 359 11.01 -2.33 -5.84
N GLU A 360 10.50 -1.94 -4.67
CA GLU A 360 11.32 -1.43 -3.58
C GLU A 360 12.04 -2.55 -2.81
N LYS A 361 11.87 -3.83 -3.20
CA LYS A 361 12.64 -4.98 -2.71
C LYS A 361 14.16 -4.76 -2.80
N ARG A 362 14.61 -3.82 -3.64
CA ARG A 362 16.02 -3.42 -3.77
C ARG A 362 16.51 -2.38 -2.76
N SER A 363 15.66 -1.92 -1.83
CA SER A 363 16.10 -1.07 -0.72
C SER A 363 16.65 -1.93 0.43
N ASP A 364 17.98 -2.04 0.52
CA ASP A 364 18.70 -2.83 1.52
C ASP A 364 18.33 -2.44 2.97
N ILE A 365 17.99 -1.18 3.21
CA ILE A 365 17.72 -0.62 4.55
C ILE A 365 16.54 -1.33 5.23
N ARG A 366 15.48 -1.68 4.50
CA ARG A 366 14.32 -2.36 5.10
C ARG A 366 14.61 -3.80 5.47
N HIS A 367 15.43 -4.49 4.68
CA HIS A 367 15.89 -5.84 4.98
C HIS A 367 16.75 -5.85 6.24
N VAL A 368 17.68 -4.89 6.37
CA VAL A 368 18.50 -4.71 7.58
C VAL A 368 17.63 -4.41 8.79
N LYS A 369 16.69 -3.46 8.70
CA LYS A 369 15.76 -3.15 9.80
C LYS A 369 14.97 -4.37 10.24
N ARG A 370 14.51 -5.20 9.29
CA ARG A 370 13.76 -6.42 9.60
C ARG A 370 14.64 -7.48 10.26
N PHE A 371 15.86 -7.67 9.77
CA PHE A 371 16.84 -8.55 10.40
C PHE A 371 17.13 -8.12 11.84
N LEU A 372 17.40 -6.83 12.08
CA LEU A 372 17.66 -6.31 13.43
C LEU A 372 16.47 -6.51 14.36
N LEU A 373 15.24 -6.29 13.87
CA LEU A 373 14.03 -6.55 14.66
C LEU A 373 13.90 -8.04 14.99
N SER A 374 14.09 -8.93 14.02
CA SER A 374 14.07 -10.39 14.23
C SER A 374 15.16 -10.84 15.21
N ALA A 375 16.36 -10.27 15.13
CA ALA A 375 17.45 -10.52 16.05
C ALA A 375 17.10 -10.06 17.48
N LEU A 376 16.48 -8.88 17.62
CA LEU A 376 16.04 -8.37 18.93
C LEU A 376 15.02 -9.32 19.58
N PHE A 377 13.99 -9.76 18.84
CA PHE A 377 13.03 -10.74 19.35
C PHE A 377 13.73 -12.05 19.75
N CYS A 378 14.63 -12.55 18.90
CA CYS A 378 15.41 -13.75 19.21
C CYS A 378 16.21 -13.59 20.50
N LEU A 379 16.93 -12.48 20.66
CA LEU A 379 17.74 -12.19 21.84
C LEU A 379 16.88 -12.03 23.10
N SER A 380 15.73 -11.38 23.02
CA SER A 380 14.81 -11.26 24.17
C SER A 380 14.28 -12.62 24.62
N ILE A 381 13.94 -13.51 23.68
CA ILE A 381 13.48 -14.86 24.00
C ILE A 381 14.62 -15.70 24.60
N LEU A 382 15.82 -15.64 24.00
CA LEU A 382 17.00 -16.34 24.54
C LEU A 382 17.35 -15.84 25.95
N PHE A 383 17.33 -14.52 26.17
CA PHE A 383 17.56 -13.92 27.48
C PHE A 383 16.54 -14.38 28.51
N ALA A 384 15.24 -14.40 28.15
CA ALA A 384 14.20 -14.93 29.02
C ALA A 384 14.44 -16.41 29.34
N ALA A 385 14.80 -17.23 28.36
CA ALA A 385 15.10 -18.65 28.56
C ALA A 385 16.32 -18.85 29.48
N VAL A 386 17.40 -18.08 29.29
CA VAL A 386 18.58 -18.09 30.17
C VAL A 386 18.20 -17.69 31.60
N ALA A 387 17.48 -16.58 31.77
CA ALA A 387 17.04 -16.10 33.07
C ALA A 387 16.16 -17.14 33.77
N THR A 388 15.24 -17.77 33.05
CA THR A 388 14.41 -18.86 33.58
C THR A 388 15.26 -20.07 33.97
N ALA A 389 16.23 -20.48 33.15
CA ALA A 389 17.11 -21.60 33.44
C ALA A 389 17.95 -21.37 34.72
N GLN A 390 18.52 -20.17 34.88
CA GLN A 390 19.29 -19.81 36.07
C GLN A 390 18.44 -19.79 37.36
N ASN A 391 17.15 -19.50 37.24
CA ASN A 391 16.20 -19.49 38.35
C ASN A 391 15.34 -20.78 38.43
N TRP A 392 15.66 -21.80 37.62
CA TRP A 392 14.96 -23.09 37.58
C TRP A 392 15.25 -24.02 38.78
N PRO A 393 16.46 -24.05 39.38
CA PRO A 393 16.73 -24.81 40.61
C PRO A 393 15.83 -24.33 41.77
N PRO A 394 15.54 -25.20 42.76
CA PRO A 394 14.20 -25.41 43.27
C PRO A 394 13.61 -24.16 43.92
N THR A 395 12.93 -23.37 43.11
CA THR A 395 11.80 -22.58 43.56
C THR A 395 10.75 -23.54 44.16
N LEU A 396 10.23 -23.25 45.35
CA LEU A 396 9.39 -24.13 46.20
C LEU A 396 8.28 -24.94 45.46
N TRP A 397 7.74 -24.39 44.37
CA TRP A 397 6.69 -24.98 43.53
C TRP A 397 7.13 -26.16 42.64
N LEU A 398 8.42 -26.35 42.34
CA LEU A 398 8.93 -27.45 41.48
C LEU A 398 9.36 -28.70 42.26
N SER A 399 9.22 -28.68 43.59
CA SER A 399 9.59 -29.80 44.49
C SER A 399 8.85 -31.11 44.20
N ARG A 400 7.73 -31.05 43.49
CA ARG A 400 6.91 -32.21 43.08
C ARG A 400 7.30 -32.83 41.73
N LEU A 401 8.26 -32.25 41.01
CA LEU A 401 8.67 -32.72 39.68
C LEU A 401 9.80 -33.77 39.74
N SER A 402 9.93 -34.58 38.68
CA SER A 402 11.03 -35.57 38.58
C SER A 402 12.40 -34.89 38.63
N THR A 403 13.44 -35.65 38.99
CA THR A 403 14.84 -35.16 39.04
C THR A 403 15.28 -34.56 37.72
N GLY A 404 14.92 -35.17 36.58
CA GLY A 404 15.27 -34.65 35.27
C GLY A 404 14.52 -33.36 34.89
N MET A 405 13.26 -33.19 35.31
CA MET A 405 12.49 -31.96 35.06
C MET A 405 13.00 -30.75 35.88
N ARG A 406 13.74 -31.02 36.96
CA ARG A 406 14.42 -29.99 37.77
C ARG A 406 15.75 -29.54 37.17
N SER A 407 16.22 -30.16 36.09
CA SER A 407 17.45 -29.76 35.42
C SER A 407 17.33 -28.36 34.79
N GLN A 408 18.43 -27.61 34.82
CA GLN A 408 18.53 -26.31 34.17
C GLN A 408 18.28 -26.39 32.65
N GLU A 409 18.74 -27.48 32.00
CA GLU A 409 18.51 -27.73 30.58
C GLU A 409 17.01 -27.85 30.25
N PHE A 410 16.25 -28.61 31.05
CA PHE A 410 14.81 -28.76 30.86
C PHE A 410 14.09 -27.42 30.99
N GLY A 411 14.46 -26.61 31.99
CA GLY A 411 13.92 -25.27 32.20
C GLY A 411 14.19 -24.32 31.04
N TYR A 412 15.43 -24.30 30.55
CA TYR A 412 15.84 -23.48 29.42
C TYR A 412 14.99 -23.75 28.18
N TYR A 413 14.91 -25.01 27.72
CA TYR A 413 14.17 -25.34 26.50
C TYR A 413 12.65 -25.25 26.68
N SER A 414 12.13 -25.48 27.89
CA SER A 414 10.72 -25.25 28.19
C SER A 414 10.36 -23.77 28.09
N ALA A 415 11.17 -22.90 28.68
CA ALA A 415 10.99 -21.46 28.58
C ALA A 415 11.12 -20.97 27.13
N LEU A 416 12.14 -21.46 26.41
CA LEU A 416 12.34 -21.18 24.99
C LEU A 416 11.09 -21.53 24.17
N LEU A 417 10.53 -22.73 24.37
CA LEU A 417 9.33 -23.20 23.70
C LEU A 417 8.12 -22.32 24.04
N ILE A 418 7.83 -22.11 25.33
CA ILE A 418 6.63 -21.40 25.78
C ILE A 418 6.64 -19.95 25.32
N VAL A 419 7.75 -19.22 25.54
CA VAL A 419 7.85 -17.81 25.15
C VAL A 419 7.78 -17.65 23.63
N THR A 420 8.39 -18.57 22.88
CA THR A 420 8.28 -18.57 21.42
C THR A 420 6.84 -18.84 20.96
N LEU A 421 6.14 -19.81 21.57
CA LEU A 421 4.74 -20.10 21.24
C LEU A 421 3.82 -18.93 21.55
N VAL A 422 3.98 -18.24 22.68
CA VAL A 422 3.21 -17.03 23.02
C VAL A 422 3.49 -15.93 21.99
N THR A 423 4.75 -15.71 21.64
CA THR A 423 5.14 -14.71 20.63
C THR A 423 4.53 -15.04 19.26
N LEU A 424 4.60 -16.31 18.84
CA LEU A 424 3.99 -16.77 17.60
C LEU A 424 2.45 -16.65 17.64
N ALA A 425 1.80 -16.95 18.77
CA ALA A 425 0.36 -16.79 18.90
C ALA A 425 -0.08 -15.33 18.66
N ILE A 426 0.73 -14.36 19.07
CA ILE A 426 0.48 -12.93 18.86
C ILE A 426 0.78 -12.52 17.40
N VAL A 427 1.98 -12.84 16.92
CA VAL A 427 2.48 -12.31 15.63
C VAL A 427 1.96 -13.10 14.43
N ALA A 428 1.72 -14.40 14.58
CA ALA A 428 1.27 -15.30 13.53
C ALA A 428 -0.26 -15.43 13.45
N PHE A 429 -1.03 -14.83 14.37
CA PHE A 429 -2.48 -15.03 14.50
C PHE A 429 -3.24 -14.94 13.18
N ARG A 430 -2.95 -13.90 12.38
CA ARG A 430 -3.63 -13.66 11.09
C ARG A 430 -2.99 -14.38 9.92
N ARG A 431 -1.73 -14.82 10.05
CA ARG A 431 -0.91 -15.33 8.94
C ARG A 431 -0.01 -16.50 9.37
N PRO A 432 -0.56 -17.60 9.92
CA PRO A 432 0.22 -18.72 10.48
C PRO A 432 1.15 -19.38 9.45
N TRP A 433 0.76 -19.39 8.17
CA TRP A 433 1.57 -19.94 7.08
C TRP A 433 2.90 -19.21 6.85
N GLN A 434 2.96 -17.91 7.13
CA GLN A 434 4.21 -17.14 7.03
C GLN A 434 5.27 -17.65 8.02
N PHE A 435 4.82 -18.17 9.16
CA PHE A 435 5.64 -18.74 10.22
C PHE A 435 5.73 -20.27 10.13
N GLY A 436 5.19 -20.88 9.08
CA GLY A 436 5.38 -22.30 8.77
C GLY A 436 4.48 -23.24 9.55
N ILE A 437 3.43 -22.67 10.14
CA ILE A 437 2.40 -23.39 10.86
C ILE A 437 1.39 -23.90 9.83
N MET A 438 1.81 -24.90 9.06
CA MET A 438 1.00 -25.61 8.07
C MET A 438 1.59 -26.99 7.75
N LEU A 439 0.81 -27.83 7.08
CA LEU A 439 1.29 -29.12 6.57
C LEU A 439 2.36 -28.92 5.48
N PRO A 440 3.36 -29.81 5.39
CA PRO A 440 4.44 -29.67 4.43
C PRO A 440 3.95 -29.85 2.99
N ALA A 441 4.41 -28.96 2.12
CA ALA A 441 4.17 -28.99 0.69
C ALA A 441 5.36 -29.62 -0.06
N GLY A 442 5.07 -30.25 -1.21
CA GLY A 442 6.09 -30.87 -2.06
C GLY A 442 6.85 -32.02 -1.39
N LYS A 443 7.78 -32.64 -2.15
CA LYS A 443 8.66 -33.72 -1.65
C LYS A 443 10.15 -33.43 -1.85
N ASP A 444 10.49 -32.32 -2.50
CA ASP A 444 11.87 -32.00 -2.88
C ASP A 444 12.81 -31.74 -1.70
N TRP A 445 12.26 -31.35 -0.54
CA TRP A 445 13.01 -31.15 0.69
C TRP A 445 13.67 -32.43 1.22
N TRP A 446 13.19 -33.63 0.81
CA TRP A 446 13.87 -34.90 1.13
C TRP A 446 15.30 -34.98 0.61
N ARG A 447 15.63 -34.25 -0.46
CA ARG A 447 17.00 -34.21 -1.02
C ARG A 447 18.03 -33.65 -0.03
N ILE A 448 17.58 -32.92 0.99
CA ILE A 448 18.43 -32.29 2.01
C ILE A 448 18.71 -33.27 3.18
N LEU A 449 18.02 -34.41 3.26
CA LEU A 449 18.17 -35.40 4.32
C LEU A 449 19.62 -35.83 4.59
N PRO A 450 20.48 -36.10 3.57
CA PRO A 450 21.86 -36.48 3.80
C PRO A 450 22.64 -35.45 4.64
N ILE A 451 22.34 -34.16 4.50
CA ILE A 451 23.02 -33.10 5.25
C ILE A 451 22.69 -33.20 6.74
N ALA A 452 21.42 -33.48 7.09
CA ALA A 452 21.00 -33.66 8.49
C ALA A 452 21.71 -34.87 9.13
N VAL A 453 21.80 -35.98 8.40
CA VAL A 453 22.51 -37.19 8.86
C VAL A 453 24.00 -36.89 9.07
N ILE A 454 24.66 -36.25 8.10
CA ILE A 454 26.08 -35.87 8.21
C ILE A 454 26.31 -34.96 9.44
N CYS A 455 25.44 -33.98 9.68
CA CYS A 455 25.55 -33.12 10.85
C CYS A 455 25.48 -33.93 12.17
N GLY A 456 24.59 -34.92 12.24
CA GLY A 456 24.53 -35.86 13.36
C GLY A 456 25.81 -36.70 13.52
N LEU A 457 26.31 -37.28 12.42
CA LEU A 457 27.54 -38.10 12.41
C LEU A 457 28.79 -37.33 12.82
N THR A 458 28.83 -36.01 12.61
CA THR A 458 30.01 -35.21 12.98
C THR A 458 30.14 -34.96 14.48
N GLY A 459 29.08 -35.11 15.29
CA GLY A 459 29.18 -34.97 16.75
C GLY A 459 29.34 -33.54 17.25
N GLY A 460 28.63 -32.59 16.64
CA GLY A 460 28.51 -31.19 17.08
C GLY A 460 27.06 -30.73 17.32
N MET A 461 26.10 -31.66 17.22
CA MET A 461 24.69 -31.39 17.53
C MET A 461 24.48 -31.29 19.04
N LEU A 462 23.62 -30.37 19.48
CA LEU A 462 23.23 -30.30 20.88
C LEU A 462 22.43 -31.54 21.28
N THR A 463 22.87 -32.20 22.34
CA THR A 463 22.19 -33.34 22.96
C THR A 463 22.13 -33.13 24.47
N PRO A 464 21.13 -33.68 25.18
CA PRO A 464 21.08 -33.59 26.64
C PRO A 464 22.34 -34.12 27.30
N ASP A 465 22.62 -33.67 28.53
CA ASP A 465 23.75 -34.15 29.32
C ASP A 465 23.71 -35.69 29.53
N LYS A 466 24.88 -36.31 29.61
CA LYS A 466 25.06 -37.74 29.92
C LYS A 466 24.42 -38.12 31.24
N THR A 467 24.51 -37.23 32.24
CA THR A 467 23.91 -37.44 33.57
C THR A 467 22.39 -37.57 33.51
N MET A 468 21.72 -36.88 32.57
CA MET A 468 20.27 -36.95 32.41
C MET A 468 19.82 -38.33 31.91
N PHE A 469 20.56 -38.96 30.99
CA PHE A 469 20.23 -40.30 30.53
C PHE A 469 20.46 -41.37 31.60
N ALA A 470 21.40 -41.14 32.53
CA ALA A 470 21.62 -42.04 33.66
C ALA A 470 20.52 -41.91 34.73
N THR A 471 19.91 -40.73 34.86
CA THR A 471 18.90 -40.46 35.90
C THR A 471 17.46 -40.64 35.43
N ASP A 472 17.12 -40.23 34.21
CA ASP A 472 15.79 -40.35 33.61
C ASP A 472 15.90 -40.52 32.08
N PRO A 473 16.09 -41.76 31.58
CA PRO A 473 16.33 -42.01 30.16
C PRO A 473 15.14 -41.64 29.27
N TYR A 474 13.91 -41.80 29.76
CA TYR A 474 12.71 -41.43 29.01
C TYR A 474 12.63 -39.93 28.80
N LEU A 475 12.86 -39.14 29.86
CA LEU A 475 12.88 -37.70 29.75
C LEU A 475 14.06 -37.22 28.89
N ALA A 476 15.21 -37.86 28.99
CA ALA A 476 16.36 -37.53 28.15
C ALA A 476 16.08 -37.73 26.65
N TRP A 477 15.43 -38.84 26.27
CA TRP A 477 14.98 -39.05 24.89
C TRP A 477 13.90 -38.05 24.45
N ALA A 478 12.93 -37.75 25.31
CA ALA A 478 11.92 -36.74 25.03
C ALA A 478 12.53 -35.34 24.84
N LEU A 479 13.51 -34.99 25.67
CA LEU A 479 14.26 -33.73 25.54
C LEU A 479 15.03 -33.69 24.23
N ALA A 480 15.77 -34.75 23.90
CA ALA A 480 16.62 -34.82 22.71
C ALA A 480 15.86 -34.81 21.37
N LEU A 481 14.72 -35.50 21.30
CA LEU A 481 13.99 -35.70 20.04
C LEU A 481 12.80 -34.75 19.86
N VAL A 482 12.24 -34.24 20.97
CA VAL A 482 11.05 -33.39 20.92
C VAL A 482 11.37 -31.99 21.39
N LEU A 483 11.63 -31.79 22.68
CA LEU A 483 11.64 -30.44 23.28
C LEU A 483 12.77 -29.56 22.73
N LEU A 484 14.00 -30.07 22.65
CA LEU A 484 15.15 -29.33 22.13
C LEU A 484 14.98 -29.02 20.62
N PRO A 485 14.76 -30.00 19.73
CA PRO A 485 14.55 -29.71 18.32
C PRO A 485 13.36 -28.79 18.06
N LEU A 486 12.22 -29.02 18.72
CA LEU A 486 11.00 -28.25 18.48
C LEU A 486 11.15 -26.80 18.93
N SER A 487 11.74 -26.55 20.10
CA SER A 487 11.94 -25.19 20.61
C SER A 487 12.87 -24.37 19.71
N LEU A 488 13.97 -24.97 19.24
CA LEU A 488 14.91 -24.31 18.32
C LEU A 488 14.28 -24.08 16.94
N GLU A 489 13.60 -25.07 16.36
CA GLU A 489 13.00 -24.91 15.04
C GLU A 489 11.82 -23.92 15.05
N LEU A 490 11.02 -23.87 16.12
CA LEU A 490 9.98 -22.84 16.28
C LEU A 490 10.57 -21.44 16.37
N LEU A 491 11.68 -21.25 17.10
CA LEU A 491 12.31 -19.94 17.24
C LEU A 491 12.94 -19.50 15.92
N PHE A 492 13.80 -20.33 15.32
CA PHE A 492 14.60 -19.91 14.19
C PHE A 492 13.89 -20.06 12.83
N ARG A 493 13.16 -21.15 12.61
CA ARG A 493 12.51 -21.46 11.32
C ARG A 493 11.03 -21.07 11.32
N GLY A 494 10.42 -20.99 12.51
CA GLY A 494 9.12 -20.38 12.71
C GLY A 494 9.21 -18.86 12.78
N LEU A 495 9.63 -18.34 13.93
CA LEU A 495 9.57 -16.91 14.27
C LEU A 495 10.57 -16.06 13.47
N VAL A 496 11.87 -16.29 13.62
CA VAL A 496 12.92 -15.45 13.02
C VAL A 496 12.84 -15.46 11.50
N HIS A 497 12.84 -16.65 10.89
CA HIS A 497 12.70 -16.80 9.44
C HIS A 497 11.38 -16.20 8.94
N GLY A 498 10.25 -16.50 9.59
CA GLY A 498 8.94 -15.99 9.21
C GLY A 498 8.84 -14.46 9.26
N MET A 499 9.47 -13.81 10.25
CA MET A 499 9.54 -12.35 10.34
C MET A 499 10.33 -11.73 9.19
N MET A 500 11.45 -12.35 8.77
CA MET A 500 12.29 -11.88 7.67
C MET A 500 11.66 -12.15 6.30
N ALA A 501 10.98 -13.29 6.14
CA ALA A 501 10.28 -13.68 4.91
C ALA A 501 9.16 -12.70 4.52
N GLN A 502 8.73 -11.81 5.43
CA GLN A 502 7.73 -10.79 5.12
C GLN A 502 8.17 -9.78 4.06
N LEU A 503 9.47 -9.59 3.83
CA LEU A 503 9.98 -8.61 2.85
C LEU A 503 10.94 -9.21 1.82
N ALA A 504 11.41 -10.45 2.05
CA ALA A 504 12.37 -11.12 1.18
C ALA A 504 11.70 -12.20 0.33
N SER A 505 12.27 -12.48 -0.84
CA SER A 505 11.94 -13.71 -1.57
C SER A 505 12.47 -14.91 -0.82
N ILE A 506 11.64 -15.94 -0.79
CA ILE A 506 11.96 -17.25 -0.24
C ILE A 506 11.66 -18.30 -1.31
N GLN A 507 12.28 -19.46 -1.19
CA GLN A 507 11.97 -20.58 -2.08
C GLN A 507 10.56 -21.10 -1.83
N ASP A 508 10.00 -21.71 -2.86
CA ASP A 508 8.83 -22.57 -2.81
C ASP A 508 9.22 -23.97 -3.35
N SER A 509 8.29 -24.93 -3.40
CA SER A 509 8.59 -26.28 -3.94
C SER A 509 8.73 -26.35 -5.47
N GLU A 510 8.28 -25.35 -6.22
CA GLU A 510 8.29 -25.36 -7.71
C GLU A 510 9.41 -24.47 -8.31
N SER A 511 9.99 -23.60 -7.50
CA SER A 511 10.99 -22.60 -7.87
C SER A 511 12.38 -23.20 -7.98
N ARG A 512 13.28 -22.40 -8.55
CA ARG A 512 14.71 -22.71 -8.57
C ARG A 512 15.30 -22.63 -7.17
N TRP A 513 16.34 -23.42 -6.94
CA TRP A 513 17.06 -23.45 -5.66
C TRP A 513 17.96 -22.22 -5.54
N PHE A 514 17.86 -21.48 -4.44
CA PHE A 514 18.72 -20.34 -4.13
C PHE A 514 18.82 -20.11 -2.62
N PHE A 515 19.83 -19.38 -2.15
CA PHE A 515 19.92 -18.99 -0.74
C PHE A 515 19.15 -17.70 -0.49
N SER A 516 18.11 -17.77 0.33
CA SER A 516 17.33 -16.60 0.69
C SER A 516 17.98 -15.82 1.85
N GLY A 517 17.74 -14.50 1.89
CA GLY A 517 18.12 -13.67 3.04
C GLY A 517 17.57 -14.18 4.38
N PRO A 518 16.28 -14.58 4.48
CA PRO A 518 15.72 -15.20 5.67
C PRO A 518 16.44 -16.48 6.13
N THR A 519 16.83 -17.37 5.20
CA THR A 519 17.60 -18.57 5.53
C THR A 519 18.99 -18.25 6.05
N ILE A 520 19.69 -17.30 5.42
CA ILE A 520 21.02 -16.87 5.88
C ILE A 520 20.90 -16.21 7.27
N GLY A 521 19.99 -15.26 7.43
CA GLY A 521 19.81 -14.52 8.69
C GLY A 521 19.39 -15.42 9.85
N SER A 522 18.43 -16.33 9.64
CA SER A 522 18.03 -17.28 10.70
C SER A 522 19.14 -18.27 11.04
N THR A 523 19.95 -18.68 10.06
CA THR A 523 21.13 -19.53 10.28
C THR A 523 22.20 -18.83 11.12
N LEU A 524 22.52 -17.58 10.81
CA LEU A 524 23.50 -16.79 11.56
C LEU A 524 23.08 -16.65 13.04
N LEU A 525 21.81 -16.32 13.27
CA LEU A 525 21.27 -16.21 14.64
C LEU A 525 21.23 -17.57 15.34
N TYR A 526 20.86 -18.65 14.63
CA TYR A 526 20.89 -20.00 15.16
C TYR A 526 22.30 -20.42 15.59
N ALA A 527 23.28 -20.34 14.70
CA ALA A 527 24.67 -20.71 14.99
C ALA A 527 25.26 -19.88 16.14
N THR A 528 24.91 -18.59 16.21
CA THR A 528 25.30 -17.71 17.33
C THR A 528 24.68 -18.17 18.63
N ALA A 529 23.39 -18.50 18.66
CA ALA A 529 22.71 -18.99 19.85
C ALA A 529 23.29 -20.33 20.34
N ILE A 530 23.60 -21.25 19.43
CA ILE A 530 24.28 -22.51 19.75
C ILE A 530 25.66 -22.23 20.34
N GLY A 531 26.45 -21.31 19.75
CA GLY A 531 27.75 -20.93 20.27
C GLY A 531 27.70 -20.31 21.68
N ILE A 532 26.75 -19.40 21.92
CA ILE A 532 26.50 -18.82 23.26
C ILE A 532 26.13 -19.94 24.25
N GLN A 533 25.25 -20.85 23.86
CA GLN A 533 24.84 -21.95 24.72
C GLN A 533 25.99 -22.90 25.04
N THR A 534 26.82 -23.26 24.07
CA THR A 534 28.03 -24.06 24.29
C THR A 534 29.01 -23.34 25.23
N LEU A 535 29.14 -22.02 25.13
CA LEU A 535 29.97 -21.23 26.04
C LEU A 535 29.40 -21.21 27.47
N MET A 536 28.08 -21.09 27.63
CA MET A 536 27.43 -21.08 28.94
C MET A 536 27.49 -22.44 29.66
N LEU A 537 27.54 -23.54 28.90
CA LEU A 537 27.61 -24.91 29.43
C LEU A 537 29.05 -25.41 29.62
N ALA A 538 30.07 -24.61 29.32
CA ALA A 538 31.46 -25.01 29.46
C ALA A 538 31.97 -24.78 30.89
N ASP A 539 32.56 -25.80 31.50
CA ASP A 539 33.11 -25.78 32.87
C ASP A 539 34.46 -25.03 33.01
N GLY A 540 34.84 -24.17 32.05
CA GLY A 540 36.17 -23.55 31.97
C GLY A 540 36.16 -22.05 31.68
N PRO A 541 37.32 -21.36 31.80
CA PRO A 541 37.43 -19.94 31.52
C PRO A 541 36.95 -19.60 30.10
N ILE A 542 36.19 -18.50 29.96
CA ILE A 542 35.60 -18.07 28.69
C ILE A 542 36.64 -18.01 27.56
N MET A 543 37.83 -17.47 27.83
CA MET A 543 38.89 -17.32 26.81
C MET A 543 39.43 -18.65 26.27
N THR A 544 39.50 -19.70 27.11
CA THR A 544 39.93 -21.03 26.67
C THR A 544 38.83 -21.76 25.89
N THR A 545 37.56 -21.52 26.25
CA THR A 545 36.41 -22.09 25.53
C THR A 545 36.19 -21.44 24.18
N LEU A 546 36.46 -20.13 24.05
CA LEU A 546 36.32 -19.37 22.80
C LEU A 546 37.22 -19.89 21.66
N THR A 547 38.36 -20.48 22.00
CA THR A 547 39.31 -21.06 21.04
C THR A 547 39.25 -22.58 20.99
N SER A 548 38.32 -23.20 21.72
CA SER A 548 38.19 -24.65 21.78
C SER A 548 37.73 -25.23 20.44
N SER A 549 38.32 -26.36 20.05
CA SER A 549 37.88 -27.12 18.87
C SER A 549 36.40 -27.52 18.98
N LEU A 550 35.89 -27.71 20.21
CA LEU A 550 34.50 -28.05 20.49
C LEU A 550 33.54 -26.92 20.10
N LEU A 551 33.81 -25.68 20.52
CA LEU A 551 32.97 -24.53 20.18
C LEU A 551 32.97 -24.27 18.67
N ILE A 552 34.16 -24.27 18.05
CA ILE A 552 34.31 -24.07 16.60
C ILE A 552 33.50 -25.13 15.84
N LYS A 553 33.64 -26.40 16.24
CA LYS A 553 32.90 -27.52 15.65
C LYS A 553 31.39 -27.37 15.83
N ALA A 554 30.91 -27.03 17.03
CA ALA A 554 29.49 -26.84 17.31
C ALA A 554 28.88 -25.73 16.45
N VAL A 555 29.56 -24.58 16.33
CA VAL A 555 29.11 -23.44 15.53
C VAL A 555 29.10 -23.78 14.02
N LEU A 556 30.14 -24.46 13.52
CA LEU A 556 30.19 -24.88 12.11
C LEU A 556 29.09 -25.88 11.76
N VAL A 557 28.87 -26.90 12.62
CA VAL A 557 27.79 -27.88 12.44
C VAL A 557 26.43 -27.20 12.53
N ALA A 558 26.24 -26.28 13.48
CA ALA A 558 25.01 -25.48 13.59
C ALA A 558 24.78 -24.59 12.36
N GLY A 559 25.84 -24.01 11.78
CA GLY A 559 25.78 -23.26 10.53
C GLY A 559 25.32 -24.13 9.36
N MET A 560 25.97 -25.27 9.13
CA MET A 560 25.61 -26.20 8.05
C MET A 560 24.19 -26.74 8.21
N PHE A 561 23.85 -27.25 9.39
CA PHE A 561 22.50 -27.73 9.69
C PHE A 561 21.49 -26.58 9.54
N GLY A 562 21.86 -25.38 9.96
CA GLY A 562 20.96 -24.25 9.97
C GLY A 562 20.55 -23.78 8.57
N VAL A 563 21.50 -23.77 7.62
CA VAL A 563 21.20 -23.52 6.20
C VAL A 563 20.25 -24.59 5.67
N ALA A 564 20.57 -25.87 5.91
CA ALA A 564 19.76 -26.99 5.47
C ALA A 564 18.32 -26.92 6.01
N ALA A 565 18.15 -26.72 7.32
CA ALA A 565 16.86 -26.57 7.97
C ALA A 565 16.07 -25.36 7.44
N GLY A 566 16.75 -24.23 7.17
CA GLY A 566 16.12 -23.06 6.55
C GLY A 566 15.63 -23.34 5.13
N MET A 567 16.41 -24.06 4.31
CA MET A 567 15.98 -24.46 2.97
C MET A 567 14.83 -25.47 3.01
N ILE A 568 14.86 -26.43 3.93
CA ILE A 568 13.76 -27.38 4.17
C ILE A 568 12.48 -26.62 4.52
N ARG A 569 12.58 -25.65 5.43
CA ARG A 569 11.47 -24.81 5.86
C ARG A 569 10.84 -24.04 4.69
N GLU A 570 11.64 -23.53 3.77
CA GLU A 570 11.14 -22.84 2.57
C GLU A 570 10.53 -23.81 1.56
N ARG A 571 11.26 -24.85 1.16
CA ARG A 571 10.78 -25.84 0.17
C ARG A 571 9.53 -26.58 0.61
N SER A 572 9.36 -26.80 1.91
CA SER A 572 8.17 -27.46 2.46
C SER A 572 7.06 -26.50 2.90
N HIS A 573 7.33 -25.19 2.94
CA HIS A 573 6.48 -24.20 3.60
C HIS A 573 6.09 -24.53 5.05
N SER A 574 6.74 -25.52 5.71
CA SER A 574 6.39 -26.01 7.04
C SER A 574 7.60 -26.10 7.95
N ILE A 575 7.39 -25.89 9.24
CA ILE A 575 8.41 -26.17 10.27
C ILE A 575 8.55 -27.67 10.55
N LEU A 576 7.55 -28.49 10.23
CA LEU A 576 7.51 -29.90 10.63
C LEU A 576 8.67 -30.70 10.04
N PRO A 577 9.04 -30.57 8.75
CA PRO A 577 10.19 -31.29 8.22
C PRO A 577 11.52 -30.82 8.81
N ALA A 578 11.66 -29.53 9.13
CA ALA A 578 12.86 -29.01 9.77
C ALA A 578 13.02 -29.59 11.20
N TRP A 579 11.92 -29.65 11.97
CA TRP A 579 11.89 -30.34 13.27
C TRP A 579 12.25 -31.81 13.15
N LEU A 580 11.64 -32.53 12.20
CA LEU A 580 11.90 -33.96 11.98
C LEU A 580 13.39 -34.22 11.67
N PHE A 581 13.99 -33.41 10.81
CA PHE A 581 15.39 -33.58 10.43
C PHE A 581 16.35 -33.20 11.56
N HIS A 582 15.98 -32.22 12.39
CA HIS A 582 16.72 -31.89 13.60
C HIS A 582 16.68 -33.04 14.60
N ALA A 583 15.49 -33.61 14.85
CA ALA A 583 15.34 -34.79 15.71
C ALA A 583 16.14 -36.00 15.19
N LEU A 584 16.16 -36.22 13.86
CA LEU A 584 16.96 -37.27 13.24
C LEU A 584 18.48 -37.02 13.38
N ALA A 585 18.93 -35.77 13.22
CA ALA A 585 20.33 -35.41 13.43
C ALA A 585 20.75 -35.63 14.90
N ALA A 586 19.89 -35.27 15.86
CA ALA A 586 20.11 -35.53 17.28
C ALA A 586 20.14 -37.05 17.58
N LEU A 587 19.21 -37.83 17.03
CA LEU A 587 19.20 -39.28 17.13
C LEU A 587 20.50 -39.90 16.59
N THR A 588 20.93 -39.46 15.41
CA THR A 588 22.17 -39.94 14.78
C THR A 588 23.38 -39.64 15.66
N ALA A 589 23.47 -38.42 16.20
CA ALA A 589 24.54 -38.04 17.11
C ALA A 589 24.54 -38.90 18.39
N LEU A 590 23.37 -39.14 18.99
CA LEU A 590 23.24 -40.00 20.17
C LEU A 590 23.65 -41.44 19.87
N LEU A 591 23.24 -42.01 18.73
CA LEU A 591 23.61 -43.38 18.36
C LEU A 591 25.11 -43.54 18.12
N VAL A 592 25.76 -42.57 17.47
CA VAL A 592 27.20 -42.65 17.18
C VAL A 592 28.06 -42.41 18.42
N TYR A 593 27.69 -41.45 19.27
CA TYR A 593 28.57 -40.98 20.34
C TYR A 593 28.17 -41.46 21.75
N ARG A 594 27.11 -42.28 21.89
CA ARG A 594 26.71 -42.90 23.17
C ARG A 594 26.52 -44.42 23.16
N LEU A 595 26.43 -45.09 22.00
CA LEU A 595 26.55 -46.56 21.93
C LEU A 595 28.03 -47.02 21.86
N MET A 596 28.99 -46.10 22.02
CA MET A 596 30.41 -46.39 22.22
C MET A 596 30.87 -45.99 23.62
#